data_AF-A0A6B1FU99-F1
#
_entry.id   AF-A0A6B1FU99-F1
#
_cell.length_a   1.000
_cell.length_b   1.000
_cell.length_c   1.000
_cell.angle_alpha   90.00
_cell.angle_beta   90.00
_cell.angle_gamma   90.00
#
_symmetry.space_group_name_H-M   'P 1'
#
loop_
_entity.id
_entity.type
_entity.pdbx_description
1 polymer ?
#
loop_
_entity_poly.entity_id
_entity_poly.type
_entity_poly.pdbx_seq_one_letter_code
_entity_poly.pdbx_strand_id
1 'polypeptide(L)'
;MADLIERELSRRKARMARVLERPLRVREGAGAPLSPDRRAYYLDEARELYWNELEWENITGEERLDDGPFTELAFPGFLAFVRGLLLRESIDERGTPADPHPAIVEEILNFLAGRVVTLRAELREQDPEWDVEQSERELSMTEPLIDLVLALLYEVTPPERVRLEQAAAD
;
A
#
# COMPACT_ATOMS: atom_id res chain seq x y z
N MET A 1 1.51 18.45 7.34
CA MET A 1 1.73 17.24 6.53
C MET A 1 1.21 15.99 7.24
N ALA A 2 1.69 15.67 8.45
CA ALA A 2 1.22 14.50 9.22
C ALA A 2 -0.32 14.41 9.36
N ASP A 3 -1.00 15.50 9.72
CA ASP A 3 -2.47 15.50 9.82
C ASP A 3 -3.20 15.19 8.51
N LEU A 4 -2.60 15.49 7.34
CA LEU A 4 -3.20 15.17 6.04
C LEU A 4 -3.04 13.68 5.74
N ILE A 5 -1.88 13.10 6.07
CA ILE A 5 -1.60 11.68 5.96
C ILE A 5 -2.56 10.89 6.85
N GLU A 6 -2.70 11.29 8.11
CA GLU A 6 -3.62 10.67 9.07
C GLU A 6 -5.07 10.73 8.57
N ARG A 7 -5.51 11.88 8.06
CA ARG A 7 -6.85 12.04 7.49
C ARG A 7 -7.07 11.16 6.26
N GLU A 8 -6.09 11.04 5.37
CA GLU A 8 -6.17 10.19 4.19
C GLU A 8 -6.38 8.72 4.57
N LEU A 9 -5.52 8.19 5.45
CA LEU A 9 -5.63 6.82 5.93
C LEU A 9 -6.90 6.58 6.74
N SER A 10 -7.27 7.53 7.61
CA SER A 10 -8.50 7.41 8.42
C SER A 10 -9.75 7.36 7.54
N ARG A 11 -9.80 8.18 6.49
CA ARG A 11 -10.90 8.17 5.51
C ARG A 11 -11.01 6.82 4.80
N ARG A 12 -9.89 6.26 4.33
CA ARG A 12 -9.85 4.96 3.65
C ARG A 12 -10.25 3.81 4.59
N LYS A 13 -9.70 3.79 5.80
CA LYS A 13 -10.07 2.84 6.86
C LYS A 13 -11.57 2.93 7.20
N ALA A 14 -12.12 4.13 7.34
CA ALA A 14 -13.54 4.33 7.62
C ALA A 14 -14.45 3.84 6.48
N ARG A 15 -14.08 4.13 5.22
CA ARG A 15 -14.77 3.59 4.03
C ARG A 15 -14.77 2.07 4.05
N MET A 16 -13.60 1.45 4.22
CA MET A 16 -13.44 0.01 4.25
C MET A 16 -14.27 -0.62 5.39
N ALA A 17 -14.17 -0.12 6.62
CA ALA A 17 -14.95 -0.60 7.75
C ALA A 17 -16.46 -0.56 7.50
N ARG A 18 -16.94 0.51 6.86
CA ARG A 18 -18.35 0.68 6.49
C ARG A 18 -18.80 -0.35 5.46
N VAL A 19 -18.03 -0.56 4.38
CA VAL A 19 -18.37 -1.52 3.32
C VAL A 19 -18.29 -2.97 3.81
N LEU A 20 -17.34 -3.27 4.69
CA LEU A 20 -17.16 -4.62 5.24
C LEU A 20 -18.13 -4.94 6.38
N GLU A 21 -18.78 -3.92 6.96
CA GLU A 21 -19.68 -4.04 8.11
C GLU A 21 -19.02 -4.68 9.35
N ARG A 22 -17.70 -4.47 9.50
CA ARG A 22 -16.94 -4.99 10.64
C ARG A 22 -15.84 -4.02 11.10
N PRO A 23 -15.44 -4.07 12.38
CA PRO A 23 -14.28 -3.33 12.84
C PRO A 23 -13.02 -3.83 12.14
N LEU A 24 -12.17 -2.89 11.74
CA LEU A 24 -10.82 -3.19 11.25
C LEU A 24 -9.91 -3.40 12.45
N ARG A 25 -9.33 -4.59 12.57
CA ARG A 25 -8.40 -4.95 13.65
C ARG A 25 -7.14 -5.52 13.03
N VAL A 26 -6.02 -4.87 13.32
CA VAL A 26 -4.70 -5.43 13.04
C VAL A 26 -4.49 -6.57 14.05
N ARG A 27 -4.11 -7.74 13.55
CA ARG A 27 -3.72 -8.85 14.42
C ARG A 27 -2.26 -8.64 14.77
N GLU A 28 -2.00 -8.54 16.08
CA GLU A 28 -0.68 -8.25 16.61
C GLU A 28 0.33 -9.35 16.22
N GLY A 29 1.57 -8.94 15.97
CA GLY A 29 2.67 -9.87 15.82
C GLY A 29 3.09 -10.41 17.18
N ALA A 30 3.51 -11.68 17.23
CA ALA A 30 4.02 -12.31 18.45
C ALA A 30 5.49 -11.94 18.75
N GLY A 31 6.16 -11.25 17.80
CA GLY A 31 7.57 -10.90 17.85
C GLY A 31 7.89 -9.74 18.80
N ALA A 32 9.15 -9.69 19.26
CA ALA A 32 9.66 -8.54 19.99
C ALA A 32 9.69 -7.30 19.08
N PRO A 33 9.56 -6.08 19.64
CA PRO A 33 9.73 -4.86 18.86
C PRO A 33 11.07 -4.85 18.11
N LEU A 34 11.03 -4.45 16.85
CA LEU A 34 12.24 -4.32 16.04
C LEU A 34 13.18 -3.25 16.59
N SER A 35 14.49 -3.49 16.47
CA SER A 35 15.48 -2.45 16.69
C SER A 35 15.30 -1.29 15.67
N PRO A 36 15.70 -0.06 16.01
CA PRO A 36 15.62 1.08 15.09
C PRO A 36 16.27 0.81 13.73
N ASP A 37 17.44 0.15 13.71
CA ASP A 37 18.17 -0.13 12.46
C ASP A 37 17.42 -1.13 11.58
N ARG A 38 16.86 -2.19 12.16
CA ARG A 38 16.04 -3.15 11.40
C ARG A 38 14.74 -2.54 10.90
N ARG A 39 14.12 -1.69 11.72
CA ARG A 39 12.93 -0.94 11.32
C ARG A 39 13.26 -0.03 10.13
N ALA A 40 14.35 0.72 10.19
CA ALA A 40 14.80 1.57 9.09
C ALA A 40 15.06 0.75 7.82
N TYR A 41 15.77 -0.37 7.95
CA TYR A 41 16.02 -1.30 6.85
C TYR A 41 14.74 -1.73 6.12
N TYR A 42 13.72 -2.22 6.82
CA TYR A 42 12.48 -2.64 6.16
C TYR A 42 11.73 -1.49 5.47
N LEU A 43 11.79 -0.28 6.03
CA LEU A 43 11.14 0.88 5.43
C LEU A 43 11.87 1.35 4.18
N ASP A 44 13.20 1.31 4.18
CA ASP A 44 14.01 1.68 3.03
C ASP A 44 13.84 0.65 1.91
N GLU A 45 13.85 -0.65 2.21
CA GLU A 45 13.53 -1.72 1.25
C GLU A 45 12.13 -1.56 0.63
N ALA A 46 11.11 -1.25 1.44
CA ALA A 46 9.76 -1.01 0.92
C ALA A 46 9.71 0.20 -0.04
N ARG A 47 10.44 1.28 0.29
CA ARG A 47 10.51 2.47 -0.56
C ARG A 47 11.25 2.19 -1.85
N GLU A 48 12.38 1.49 -1.79
CA GLU A 48 13.15 1.09 -2.97
C GLU A 48 12.30 0.22 -3.90
N LEU A 49 11.60 -0.79 -3.38
CA LEU A 49 10.69 -1.61 -4.17
C LEU A 49 9.60 -0.76 -4.85
N TYR A 50 8.95 0.13 -4.09
CA TYR A 50 7.93 1.03 -4.65
C TYR A 50 8.48 1.91 -5.78
N TRP A 51 9.63 2.56 -5.58
CA TRP A 51 10.20 3.45 -6.59
C TRP A 51 10.69 2.69 -7.82
N ASN A 52 11.35 1.55 -7.62
CA ASN A 52 11.84 0.72 -8.72
C ASN A 52 10.67 0.24 -9.60
N GLU A 53 9.61 -0.28 -8.98
CA GLU A 53 8.44 -0.79 -9.72
C GLU A 53 7.68 0.33 -10.43
N LEU A 54 7.51 1.47 -9.77
CA LEU A 54 6.93 2.66 -10.40
C LEU A 54 7.77 3.13 -11.61
N GLU A 55 9.09 3.15 -11.48
CA GLU A 55 9.99 3.52 -12.59
C GLU A 55 9.86 2.52 -13.75
N TRP A 56 9.82 1.22 -13.46
CA TRP A 56 9.58 0.19 -14.47
C TRP A 56 8.28 0.43 -15.23
N GLU A 57 7.17 0.67 -14.52
CA GLU A 57 5.87 0.96 -15.16
C GLU A 57 5.88 2.25 -15.98
N ASN A 58 6.61 3.28 -15.55
CA ASN A 58 6.74 4.52 -16.32
C ASN A 58 7.50 4.30 -17.64
N ILE A 59 8.44 3.35 -17.66
CA ILE A 59 9.24 3.02 -18.85
C ILE A 59 8.45 2.11 -19.80
N THR A 60 7.76 1.10 -19.27
CA THR A 60 7.15 0.02 -20.08
C THR A 60 5.70 0.34 -20.46
N GLY A 61 4.92 0.92 -19.55
CA GLY A 61 3.49 1.11 -19.70
C GLY A 61 2.71 -0.19 -19.99
N GLU A 62 3.30 -1.35 -19.68
CA GLU A 62 2.83 -2.68 -20.10
C GLU A 62 1.56 -3.11 -19.35
N GLU A 63 1.35 -2.65 -18.11
CA GLU A 63 0.19 -3.02 -17.29
C GLU A 63 -1.05 -2.13 -17.51
N ARG A 64 -1.08 -1.39 -18.63
CA ARG A 64 -2.25 -0.60 -19.08
C ARG A 64 -3.21 -1.48 -19.87
N LEU A 65 -4.16 -2.13 -19.19
CA LEU A 65 -5.30 -2.76 -19.86
C LEU A 65 -6.41 -1.74 -20.18
N ASP A 66 -7.32 -2.08 -21.09
CA ASP A 66 -8.42 -1.21 -21.57
C ASP A 66 -9.34 -0.66 -20.45
N ASP A 67 -9.28 -1.23 -19.23
CA ASP A 67 -10.04 -0.83 -18.02
C ASP A 67 -9.17 -0.11 -16.95
N GLY A 68 -7.93 0.27 -17.25
CA GLY A 68 -7.01 0.98 -16.34
C GLY A 68 -5.84 0.11 -15.82
N PRO A 69 -4.90 0.70 -15.06
CA PRO A 69 -3.71 -0.02 -14.58
C PRO A 69 -4.11 -1.06 -13.52
N PHE A 70 -3.71 -2.32 -13.72
CA PHE A 70 -3.79 -3.32 -12.65
C PHE A 70 -2.65 -3.07 -11.66
N THR A 71 -2.90 -2.25 -10.64
CA THR A 71 -1.90 -1.93 -9.61
C THR A 71 -1.29 -3.16 -8.93
N GLU A 72 -2.01 -4.29 -8.88
CA GLU A 72 -1.45 -5.55 -8.38
C GLU A 72 -0.32 -6.12 -9.26
N LEU A 73 -0.39 -5.91 -10.59
CA LEU A 73 0.60 -6.39 -11.55
C LEU A 73 1.78 -5.42 -11.67
N ALA A 74 1.54 -4.13 -11.45
CA ALA A 74 2.55 -3.09 -11.41
C ALA A 74 3.48 -3.18 -10.19
N PHE A 75 3.02 -3.73 -9.06
CA PHE A 75 3.79 -3.76 -7.79
C PHE A 75 3.99 -5.17 -7.20
N PRO A 76 4.46 -6.16 -7.99
CA PRO A 76 4.45 -7.56 -7.57
C PRO A 76 5.44 -7.84 -6.43
N GLY A 77 6.65 -7.28 -6.48
CA GLY A 77 7.71 -7.39 -5.49
C GLY A 77 7.37 -6.60 -4.22
N PHE A 78 6.87 -5.38 -4.34
CA PHE A 78 6.40 -4.61 -3.19
C PHE A 78 5.27 -5.33 -2.44
N LEU A 79 4.27 -5.85 -3.15
CA LEU A 79 3.16 -6.58 -2.54
C LEU A 79 3.62 -7.93 -1.93
N ALA A 80 4.57 -8.62 -2.56
CA ALA A 80 5.17 -9.82 -1.99
C ALA A 80 5.93 -9.52 -0.68
N PHE A 81 6.68 -8.41 -0.64
CA PHE A 81 7.36 -7.95 0.56
C PHE A 81 6.39 -7.63 1.70
N VAL A 82 5.32 -6.87 1.42
CA VAL A 82 4.26 -6.59 2.40
C VAL A 82 3.60 -7.87 2.91
N ARG A 83 3.33 -8.85 2.04
CA ARG A 83 2.80 -10.17 2.45
C ARG A 83 3.79 -10.90 3.36
N GLY A 84 5.09 -10.84 3.07
CA GLY A 84 6.14 -11.41 3.92
C GLY A 84 6.14 -10.81 5.34
N LEU A 85 5.97 -9.49 5.45
CA LEU A 85 5.84 -8.80 6.74
C LEU A 85 4.57 -9.18 7.52
N LEU A 86 3.57 -9.77 6.87
CA LEU A 86 2.31 -10.18 7.50
C LEU A 86 2.20 -11.71 7.66
N LEU A 87 3.21 -12.45 7.19
CA LEU A 87 3.19 -13.90 7.19
C LEU A 87 3.19 -14.43 8.63
N ARG A 88 2.35 -15.43 8.89
CA ARG A 88 2.16 -16.02 10.23
C ARG A 88 2.48 -17.49 10.32
N GLU A 89 2.45 -18.18 9.20
CA GLU A 89 2.79 -19.58 9.11
C GLU A 89 4.08 -19.68 8.31
N SER A 90 5.06 -20.41 8.83
CA SER A 90 6.28 -20.64 8.07
C SER A 90 5.98 -21.59 6.93
N ILE A 91 6.52 -21.25 5.76
CA ILE A 91 6.49 -22.12 4.58
C ILE A 91 7.75 -23.01 4.59
N ASP A 92 8.69 -22.79 5.53
CA ASP A 92 9.97 -23.47 5.52
C ASP A 92 9.90 -24.87 6.16
N GLU A 93 10.46 -25.87 5.47
CA GLU A 93 10.59 -27.23 6.01
C GLU A 93 11.48 -27.28 7.28
N ARG A 94 12.24 -26.20 7.53
CA ARG A 94 13.13 -26.03 8.68
C ARG A 94 12.40 -25.54 9.94
N GLY A 95 11.13 -25.14 9.83
CA GLY A 95 10.28 -24.78 10.96
C GLY A 95 10.68 -23.45 11.65
N THR A 96 11.32 -22.52 10.94
CA THR A 96 11.58 -21.18 11.47
C THR A 96 10.25 -20.47 11.66
N PRO A 97 9.85 -20.09 12.88
CA PRO A 97 8.58 -19.40 13.11
C PRO A 97 8.50 -18.13 12.25
N ALA A 98 7.32 -17.86 11.69
CA ALA A 98 7.10 -16.59 11.03
C ALA A 98 7.18 -15.44 12.06
N ASP A 99 7.76 -14.32 11.66
CA ASP A 99 7.94 -13.12 12.49
C ASP A 99 7.18 -11.94 11.87
N PRO A 100 5.85 -11.88 12.03
CA PRO A 100 5.04 -10.82 11.43
C PRO A 100 5.33 -9.45 12.07
N HIS A 101 5.42 -8.43 11.23
CA HIS A 101 5.71 -7.04 11.57
C HIS A 101 4.63 -6.08 11.03
N PRO A 102 3.38 -6.18 11.51
CA PRO A 102 2.28 -5.32 11.02
C PRO A 102 2.51 -3.83 11.29
N ALA A 103 3.25 -3.47 12.33
CA ALA A 103 3.62 -2.08 12.61
C ALA A 103 4.46 -1.46 11.48
N ILE A 104 5.33 -2.24 10.82
CA ILE A 104 6.09 -1.78 9.65
C ILE A 104 5.14 -1.52 8.48
N VAL A 105 4.13 -2.37 8.29
CA VAL A 105 3.13 -2.17 7.23
C VAL A 105 2.30 -0.90 7.47
N GLU A 106 1.98 -0.57 8.72
CA GLU A 106 1.33 0.71 9.05
C GLU A 106 2.20 1.92 8.71
N GLU A 107 3.52 1.81 8.87
CA GLU A 107 4.45 2.86 8.48
C GLU A 107 4.65 2.96 6.97
N ILE A 108 4.64 1.83 6.25
CA ILE A 108 4.60 1.80 4.79
C ILE A 108 3.33 2.51 4.29
N LEU A 109 2.17 2.27 4.92
CA LEU A 109 0.94 2.99 4.61
C LEU A 109 1.07 4.50 4.84
N ASN A 110 1.78 4.94 5.88
CA ASN A 110 2.06 6.37 6.10
C ASN A 110 2.93 6.96 4.99
N PHE A 111 3.93 6.22 4.52
CA PHE A 111 4.75 6.62 3.37
C PHE A 111 3.89 6.79 2.10
N LEU A 112 3.10 5.77 1.73
CA LEU A 112 2.25 5.82 0.54
C LEU A 112 1.21 6.95 0.61
N ALA A 113 0.55 7.11 1.76
CA ALA A 113 -0.40 8.20 1.97
C ALA A 113 0.28 9.58 1.95
N GLY A 114 1.51 9.68 2.46
CA GLY A 114 2.37 10.84 2.30
C GLY A 114 2.58 11.19 0.83
N ARG A 115 2.90 10.20 0.01
CA ARG A 115 3.11 10.42 -1.42
C ARG A 115 1.83 10.88 -2.14
N VAL A 116 0.69 10.27 -1.86
CA VAL A 116 -0.62 10.71 -2.38
C VAL A 116 -0.95 12.15 -1.99
N VAL A 117 -0.69 12.55 -0.75
CA VAL A 117 -0.93 13.93 -0.29
C VAL A 117 -0.02 14.90 -1.04
N THR A 118 1.25 14.56 -1.22
CA THR A 118 2.21 15.35 -1.98
C THR A 118 1.78 15.48 -3.44
N LEU A 119 1.51 14.38 -4.15
CA LEU A 119 1.07 14.38 -5.54
C LEU A 119 -0.21 15.22 -5.76
N ARG A 120 -1.17 15.11 -4.84
CA ARG A 120 -2.40 15.93 -4.91
C ARG A 120 -2.15 17.41 -4.60
N ALA A 121 -1.18 17.74 -3.76
CA ALA A 121 -0.75 19.13 -3.61
C ALA A 121 -0.10 19.58 -4.92
N GLU A 122 0.72 18.70 -5.51
CA GLU A 122 1.48 19.02 -6.70
C GLU A 122 0.55 19.40 -7.87
N LEU A 123 -0.43 18.54 -8.14
CA LEU A 123 -1.45 18.74 -9.17
C LEU A 123 -2.37 19.96 -8.94
N ARG A 124 -2.49 20.46 -7.70
CA ARG A 124 -3.29 21.66 -7.39
C ARG A 124 -2.54 22.96 -7.65
N GLU A 125 -1.23 22.97 -7.44
CA GLU A 125 -0.41 24.17 -7.64
C GLU A 125 -0.28 24.52 -9.13
N GLN A 126 -0.48 23.54 -10.02
CA GLN A 126 -0.44 23.72 -11.48
C GLN A 126 0.85 24.42 -11.95
N ASP A 127 1.97 24.09 -11.30
CA ASP A 127 3.29 24.61 -11.67
C ASP A 127 3.65 24.16 -13.10
N PRO A 128 3.94 25.09 -14.04
CA PRO A 128 4.34 24.75 -15.40
C PRO A 128 5.63 23.94 -15.51
N GLU A 129 6.48 23.94 -14.48
CA GLU A 129 7.71 23.13 -14.45
C GLU A 129 7.43 21.67 -14.09
N TRP A 130 6.24 21.35 -13.60
CA TRP A 130 5.90 20.00 -13.16
C TRP A 130 5.29 19.18 -14.28
N ASP A 131 5.74 17.93 -14.35
CA ASP A 131 5.13 16.95 -15.23
C ASP A 131 3.81 16.47 -14.62
N VAL A 132 2.73 17.18 -14.97
CA VAL A 132 1.36 16.90 -14.54
C VAL A 132 0.96 15.49 -14.95
N GLU A 133 1.30 15.05 -16.16
CA GLU A 133 0.93 13.71 -16.64
C GLU A 133 1.63 12.63 -15.83
N GLN A 134 2.92 12.81 -15.53
CA GLN A 134 3.66 11.91 -14.65
C GLN A 134 3.06 11.86 -13.24
N SER A 135 2.69 13.01 -12.69
CA SER A 135 2.09 13.12 -11.35
C SER A 135 0.70 12.47 -11.29
N GLU A 136 -0.12 12.62 -12.34
CA GLU A 136 -1.41 11.94 -12.46
C GLU A 136 -1.26 10.42 -12.57
N ARG A 137 -0.30 9.94 -13.36
CA ARG A 137 0.00 8.51 -13.50
C ARG A 137 0.45 7.91 -12.17
N GLU A 138 1.41 8.53 -11.51
CA GLU A 138 1.89 8.07 -10.21
C GLU A 138 0.76 8.05 -9.16
N LEU A 139 -0.08 9.09 -9.14
CA LEU A 139 -1.24 9.13 -8.25
C LEU A 139 -2.22 7.98 -8.54
N SER A 140 -2.51 7.73 -9.82
CA SER A 140 -3.43 6.67 -10.26
C SER A 140 -2.97 5.26 -9.87
N MET A 141 -1.66 5.06 -9.71
CA MET A 141 -1.06 3.80 -9.26
C MET A 141 -0.94 3.72 -7.74
N THR A 142 -0.58 4.82 -7.07
CA THR A 142 -0.33 4.82 -5.63
C THR A 142 -1.63 4.75 -4.83
N GLU A 143 -2.72 5.34 -5.32
CA GLU A 143 -4.00 5.31 -4.62
C GLU A 143 -4.59 3.90 -4.47
N PRO A 144 -4.70 3.06 -5.52
CA PRO A 144 -5.15 1.69 -5.35
C PRO A 144 -4.15 0.85 -4.54
N LEU A 145 -2.84 1.13 -4.62
CA LEU A 145 -1.82 0.41 -3.86
C LEU A 145 -2.05 0.53 -2.35
N ILE A 146 -2.46 1.70 -1.86
CA ILE A 146 -2.86 1.88 -0.45
C ILE A 146 -4.00 0.94 -0.08
N ASP A 147 -5.02 0.82 -0.93
CA ASP A 147 -6.18 -0.03 -0.65
C ASP A 147 -5.81 -1.52 -0.67
N LEU A 148 -4.90 -1.93 -1.56
CA LEU A 148 -4.32 -3.27 -1.59
C LEU A 148 -3.56 -3.60 -0.29
N VAL A 149 -2.70 -2.68 0.17
CA VAL A 149 -1.94 -2.87 1.41
C VAL A 149 -2.87 -2.89 2.63
N LEU A 150 -3.91 -2.03 2.67
CA LEU A 150 -4.93 -2.07 3.71
C LEU A 150 -5.69 -3.42 3.69
N ALA A 151 -6.01 -3.93 2.50
CA ALA A 151 -6.69 -5.21 2.35
C ALA A 151 -5.83 -6.37 2.88
N LEU A 152 -4.52 -6.35 2.63
CA LEU A 152 -3.58 -7.31 3.20
C LEU A 152 -3.50 -7.18 4.73
N LEU A 153 -3.32 -5.96 5.26
CA LEU A 153 -3.17 -5.70 6.69
C LEU A 153 -4.40 -6.14 7.50
N TYR A 154 -5.61 -5.95 6.97
CA TYR A 154 -6.87 -6.30 7.63
C TYR A 154 -7.45 -7.66 7.22
N GLU A 155 -6.65 -8.48 6.54
CA GLU A 155 -7.01 -9.85 6.14
C GLU A 155 -8.34 -9.91 5.38
N VAL A 156 -8.52 -8.98 4.44
CA VAL A 156 -9.72 -8.91 3.61
C VAL A 156 -9.82 -10.18 2.77
N THR A 157 -10.92 -10.89 2.93
CA THR A 157 -11.20 -12.15 2.23
C THR A 157 -11.62 -11.89 0.77
N PRO A 158 -11.53 -12.89 -0.13
CA PRO A 158 -11.96 -12.70 -1.52
C PRO A 158 -13.41 -12.19 -1.67
N PRO A 159 -14.42 -12.69 -0.91
CA PRO A 159 -15.77 -12.13 -0.96
C PRO A 159 -15.87 -10.68 -0.46
N GLU A 160 -15.05 -10.29 0.52
CA GLU A 160 -14.98 -8.91 1.02
C GLU A 160 -14.34 -7.97 0.00
N ARG A 161 -13.31 -8.45 -0.72
CA ARG A 161 -12.65 -7.71 -1.79
C ARG A 161 -13.63 -7.37 -2.92
N VAL A 162 -14.45 -8.33 -3.35
CA VAL A 162 -15.52 -8.08 -4.34
C VAL A 162 -16.47 -6.97 -3.87
N ARG A 163 -16.86 -6.96 -2.58
CA ARG A 163 -17.70 -5.89 -2.02
C ARG A 163 -17.02 -4.52 -2.06
N LEU A 164 -15.70 -4.47 -1.80
CA LEU A 164 -14.92 -3.22 -1.83
C LEU A 164 -14.77 -2.65 -3.24
N GLU A 165 -14.58 -3.54 -4.22
CA GLU A 165 -14.51 -3.21 -5.66
C GLU A 165 -15.85 -2.68 -6.16
N GLN A 166 -16.96 -3.37 -5.84
CA GLN A 166 -18.32 -2.91 -6.19
C GLN A 166 -18.62 -1.53 -5.61
N ALA A 167 -18.32 -1.32 -4.33
CA ALA A 167 -18.51 -0.02 -3.67
C ALA A 167 -17.53 1.07 -4.15
N ALA A 168 -16.56 0.77 -5.00
CA ALA A 168 -15.66 1.76 -5.63
C ALA A 168 -16.16 2.19 -7.02
N ALA A 169 -17.02 1.38 -7.64
CA ALA A 169 -17.65 1.67 -8.93
C ALA A 169 -18.95 2.49 -8.81
N ASP A 170 -19.53 2.55 -7.60
CA ASP A 170 -20.72 3.36 -7.23
C ASP A 170 -20.35 4.78 -6.79
#